data_AF-A0AAV0KMQ4-F1
#
_entry.id   AF-A0AAV0KMQ4-F1
#
_cell.length_a   1.000
_cell.length_b   1.000
_cell.length_c   1.000
_cell.angle_alpha   90.00
_cell.angle_beta   90.00
_cell.angle_gamma   90.00
#
_symmetry.space_group_name_H-M   'P 1'
#
loop_
_entity.id
_entity.type
_entity.pdbx_description
1 polymer ?
#
loop_
_entity_poly.entity_id
_entity_poly.type
_entity_poly.pdbx_seq_one_letter_code
_entity_poly.pdbx_strand_id
1 'polypeptide(L)' 'MKEKHPEFVARLEEEGLLYSRVIGEEDDTSSAIGRGWKSTFSTNDKEVAEQRSALSLLLSSTPVPILICHPSNL' A
#
# COMPACT_ATOMS: atom_id res chain seq x y z
N MET A 1 19.22 -10.52 0.02
CA MET A 1 19.05 -9.26 -0.75
C MET A 1 20.05 -8.20 -0.32
N LYS A 2 20.20 -7.92 0.97
CA LYS A 2 21.19 -6.96 1.50
C LYS A 2 22.64 -7.28 1.09
N GLU A 3 23.02 -8.56 1.09
CA GLU A 3 24.36 -8.99 0.64
C GLU A 3 24.60 -8.83 -0.88
N LYS A 4 23.53 -8.89 -1.68
CA LYS A 4 23.63 -8.83 -3.15
C LYS A 4 23.48 -7.39 -3.69
N HIS A 5 22.68 -6.57 -3.01
CA HIS A 5 22.39 -5.18 -3.38
C HIS A 5 22.36 -4.29 -2.12
N PRO A 6 23.51 -4.08 -1.45
CA PRO A 6 23.55 -3.43 -0.14
C PRO A 6 23.06 -1.99 -0.17
N GLU A 7 23.47 -1.21 -1.17
CA GLU A 7 23.07 0.20 -1.31
C GLU A 7 21.57 0.35 -1.61
N PHE A 8 21.02 -0.51 -2.46
CA PHE A 8 19.59 -0.52 -2.77
C PHE A 8 18.76 -0.79 -1.52
N VAL A 9 19.15 -1.79 -0.72
CA VAL A 9 18.44 -2.12 0.52
C VAL A 9 18.58 -0.99 1.55
N ALA A 10 19.76 -0.37 1.69
CA ALA A 10 19.96 0.76 2.60
C ALA A 10 19.05 1.95 2.24
N ARG A 11 18.92 2.28 0.96
CA ARG A 11 18.01 3.34 0.51
C ARG A 11 16.54 3.01 0.75
N LEU A 12 16.13 1.76 0.58
CA LEU A 12 14.76 1.34 0.89
C LEU A 12 14.47 1.36 2.39
N GLU A 13 15.47 1.14 3.23
CA GLU A 13 15.36 1.26 4.69
C GLU A 13 15.26 2.73 5.13
N GLU A 14 16.01 3.64 4.49
CA GLU A 14 16.02 5.07 4.81
C GLU A 14 14.83 5.83 4.21
N GLU A 15 14.57 5.62 2.91
CA GLU A 15 13.59 6.39 2.13
C GLU A 15 12.22 5.71 2.05
N GLY A 16 12.12 4.40 2.30
CA GLY A 16 10.90 3.61 2.16
C GLY A 16 10.39 3.49 0.72
N LEU A 17 9.11 3.14 0.54
CA LEU A 17 8.46 3.07 -0.76
C LEU A 17 7.13 3.83 -0.80
N LEU A 18 6.86 4.42 -1.96
CA LEU A 18 5.56 4.99 -2.31
C LEU A 18 4.82 4.04 -3.26
N TYR A 19 3.62 3.62 -2.87
CA TYR A 19 2.75 2.81 -3.70
C TYR A 19 1.64 3.68 -4.30
N SER A 20 1.51 3.64 -5.61
CA SER A 20 0.35 4.22 -6.31
C SER A 20 -0.51 3.09 -6.88
N ARG A 21 -1.83 3.22 -6.72
CA ARG A 21 -2.79 2.25 -7.25
C ARG A 21 -3.98 2.99 -7.84
N VAL A 22 -4.32 2.65 -9.07
CA VAL A 22 -5.57 3.06 -9.71
C VAL A 22 -6.58 1.94 -9.50
N ILE A 23 -7.73 2.27 -8.93
CA ILE A 23 -8.83 1.33 -8.66
C ILE A 23 -10.06 1.78 -9.44
N GLY A 24 -10.65 0.84 -10.19
CA GLY A 24 -11.90 1.04 -10.91
C GLY A 24 -13.10 1.12 -9.97
N GLU A 25 -14.28 1.39 -10.53
CA GLU A 25 -15.53 1.42 -9.75
C GLU A 25 -15.95 0.03 -9.27
N GLU A 26 -16.00 -0.91 -10.22
CA GLU A 26 -16.41 -2.29 -10.01
C GLU A 26 -15.21 -3.24 -9.98
N ASP A 27 -15.46 -4.48 -9.52
CA ASP A 27 -14.46 -5.53 -9.53
C ASP A 27 -14.24 -6.09 -10.95
N ASP A 28 -12.98 -6.16 -11.37
CA ASP A 28 -12.52 -6.77 -12.62
C ASP A 28 -11.84 -8.12 -12.34
N THR A 29 -12.51 -9.21 -12.69
CA THR A 29 -12.00 -10.57 -12.49
C THR A 29 -10.89 -10.97 -13.46
N SER A 30 -10.65 -10.18 -14.51
CA SER A 30 -9.54 -10.41 -15.45
C SER A 30 -8.18 -9.93 -14.91
N SER A 31 -8.19 -9.08 -13.88
CA SER A 31 -6.99 -8.51 -13.26
C SER A 31 -6.74 -9.10 -11.87
N ALA A 32 -5.49 -9.50 -11.59
CA ALA A 32 -5.07 -10.03 -10.29
C ALA A 32 -5.29 -9.05 -9.13
N ILE A 33 -5.34 -7.74 -9.42
CA ILE A 33 -5.60 -6.66 -8.48
C ILE A 33 -6.87 -5.88 -8.86
N GLY A 34 -7.78 -6.49 -9.62
CA GLY A 34 -8.94 -5.82 -10.21
C GLY A 34 -10.05 -5.42 -9.23
N ARG A 35 -9.82 -5.51 -7.91
CA ARG A 35 -10.82 -5.07 -6.91
C ARG A 35 -11.11 -3.57 -7.05
N GLY A 36 -12.37 -3.22 -7.27
CA GLY A 36 -12.89 -1.87 -7.38
C GLY A 36 -12.97 -1.14 -6.03
N TRP A 37 -13.17 0.17 -6.05
CA TRP A 37 -13.19 0.99 -4.84
C TRP A 37 -14.38 0.69 -3.95
N LYS A 38 -15.54 0.31 -4.53
CA LYS A 38 -16.74 -0.04 -3.76
C LYS A 38 -16.49 -1.25 -2.86
N SER A 39 -15.90 -2.30 -3.44
CA SER A 39 -15.49 -3.51 -2.72
C SER A 39 -14.28 -3.28 -1.80
N THR A 40 -13.37 -2.38 -2.18
CA THR A 40 -12.18 -2.05 -1.36
C THR A 40 -12.56 -1.30 -0.08
N PHE A 41 -13.44 -0.31 -0.19
CA PHE A 41 -13.86 0.54 0.92
C PHE A 41 -15.20 0.14 1.53
N SER A 42 -15.85 -0.91 1.01
CA SER A 42 -17.16 -1.41 1.49
C SER A 42 -18.22 -0.30 1.57
N THR A 43 -18.34 0.50 0.51
CA THR A 43 -19.31 1.59 0.40
C THR A 43 -19.61 1.90 -1.07
N ASN A 44 -20.81 2.40 -1.36
CA ASN A 44 -21.19 2.91 -2.68
C ASN A 44 -21.16 4.45 -2.73
N ASP A 45 -20.88 5.10 -1.60
CA ASP A 45 -20.74 6.54 -1.50
C ASP A 45 -19.26 6.94 -1.67
N LYS A 46 -19.01 7.80 -2.66
CA LYS A 46 -17.67 8.27 -3.02
C LYS A 46 -17.05 9.14 -1.92
N GLU A 47 -17.82 9.98 -1.24
CA GLU A 47 -17.29 10.83 -0.16
C GLU A 47 -16.85 9.98 1.03
N VAL A 48 -17.64 8.96 1.37
CA VAL A 48 -17.29 7.98 2.41
C VAL A 48 -16.07 7.15 2.01
N ALA A 49 -15.96 6.77 0.73
CA ALA A 49 -14.79 6.06 0.21
C ALA A 49 -13.52 6.92 0.30
N GLU A 50 -13.60 8.21 -0.03
CA GLU A 50 -12.50 9.16 0.08
C GLU A 50 -12.10 9.40 1.55
N GLN A 51 -13.06 9.47 2.47
CA GLN A 51 -12.75 9.56 3.90
C GLN A 51 -12.02 8.31 4.42
N ARG A 52 -12.47 7.12 4.03
CA ARG A 52 -11.84 5.84 4.40
C ARG A 52 -10.47 5.68 3.73
N SER A 53 -10.32 6.12 2.48
CA SER A 53 -9.05 6.11 1.78
C SER A 53 -8.08 7.11 2.41
N ALA A 54 -8.53 8.32 2.77
CA ALA A 54 -7.71 9.30 3.47
C ALA A 54 -7.23 8.78 4.83
N LEU A 55 -8.06 8.05 5.59
CA LEU A 55 -7.58 7.37 6.81
C LEU A 55 -6.48 6.34 6.51
N SER A 56 -6.58 5.64 5.38
CA SER A 56 -5.56 4.70 4.93
C SER A 56 -4.32 5.38 4.29
N LEU A 57 -4.47 6.56 3.71
CA LEU A 57 -3.43 7.31 2.98
C LEU A 57 -2.71 8.35 3.86
N LEU A 58 -3.32 8.79 4.96
CA LEU A 58 -2.62 9.56 5.99
C LEU A 58 -1.51 8.73 6.64
N LEU A 59 -1.58 7.40 6.53
CA LEU A 59 -0.49 6.47 6.84
C LEU A 59 0.52 6.28 5.69
N SER A 60 0.23 6.77 4.48
CA SER A 60 1.09 6.64 3.28
C SER A 60 1.86 7.90 2.89
N SER A 61 1.53 9.07 3.49
CA SER A 61 2.38 10.27 3.37
C SER A 61 3.74 10.07 4.04
N THR A 62 3.86 9.07 4.90
CA THR A 62 5.13 8.50 5.35
C THR A 62 5.48 7.30 4.48
N PRO A 63 6.69 7.25 3.89
CA PRO A 63 7.15 6.07 3.18
C PRO A 63 7.03 4.81 4.06
N VAL A 64 6.41 3.75 3.53
CA VAL A 64 6.17 2.54 4.31
C VAL A 64 7.47 1.74 4.41
N PRO A 65 7.92 1.33 5.61
CA PRO A 65 9.14 0.55 5.77
C PRO A 65 8.96 -0.82 5.10
N ILE A 66 9.95 -1.21 4.29
CA ILE A 66 9.97 -2.52 3.64
C ILE A 66 10.22 -3.67 4.63
N LEU A 67 10.90 -3.40 5.74
CA LEU A 67 11.29 -4.39 6.73
C LEU A 67 10.41 -4.26 7.98
N ILE A 68 9.35 -5.07 8.06
CA ILE A 68 8.63 -5.28 9.31
C ILE A 68 9.39 -6.37 10.07
N CYS A 69 10.28 -5.98 10.98
CA CYS A 69 10.94 -6.94 11.87
C CYS A 69 9.87 -7.62 12.75
N HIS A 70 9.61 -8.90 12.51
CA HIS A 70 8.74 -9.70 13.36
C HIS A 70 9.43 -9.88 14.73
N PRO A 71 8.78 -9.57 15.86
CA PRO A 71 9.41 -9.55 17.19
C PRO A 71 9.89 -10.92 17.70
N SER A 72 9.70 -12.00 16.93
CA SER A 72 10.08 -13.36 17.30
C SER A 72 11.55 -13.73 17.00
N ASN A 73 12.39 -12.78 16.63
CA ASN A 73 13.83 -12.98 16.36
C ASN A 73 14.70 -11.98 17.15
N LEU A 74 14.44 -11.86 18.45
CA LEU A 74 15.33 -11.27 19.45
C LEU A 74 15.82 -12.35 20.41
#